data_AF-A0A3E0H0H1-F1
#
_entry.id   AF-A0A3E0H0H1-F1
#
_cell.length_a   1.000
_cell.length_b   1.000
_cell.length_c   1.000
_cell.angle_alpha   90.00
_cell.angle_beta   90.00
_cell.angle_gamma   90.00
#
_symmetry.space_group_name_H-M   'P 1'
#
loop_
_entity.id
_entity.type
_entity.pdbx_description
1 polymer ?
#
loop_
_entity_poly.entity_id
_entity_poly.type
_entity_poly.pdbx_seq_one_letter_code
_entity_poly.pdbx_strand_id
1 'polypeptide(L)'
;MVYECTRQLVYRNGILYFKLPKGHKTRSVPIGDGVLQSIDEYLGQYPAVKITLPWAERDNQKTETARLLLTTERNGAWRASMFGDDVWRPAFAAAGLNYVDRKDGTQAMRHLFASHTLSQGVSIKELADYLGHSSEAFTLRTYVHLMPTSHTRARQAINNLFHPRLDPAVSQDLDVNAATPVGPTSAQRVA
;
A
#
# COMPACT_ATOMS: atom_id res chain seq x y z
N MET A 1 -6.38 -8.18 -7.98
CA MET A 1 -5.82 -7.92 -9.33
C MET A 1 -4.40 -7.37 -9.18
N VAL A 2 -3.56 -7.34 -10.23
CA VAL A 2 -2.17 -6.86 -10.16
C VAL A 2 -1.95 -5.74 -11.18
N TYR A 3 -1.29 -4.66 -10.77
CA TYR A 3 -0.79 -3.60 -11.64
C TYR A 3 0.68 -3.82 -11.99
N GLU A 4 0.99 -3.86 -13.28
CA GLU A 4 2.36 -3.96 -13.78
C GLU A 4 2.96 -2.56 -14.00
N CYS A 5 3.84 -2.14 -13.11
CA CYS A 5 4.59 -0.90 -13.25
C CYS A 5 5.75 -1.13 -14.20
N THR A 6 5.54 -0.83 -15.48
CA THR A 6 6.53 -1.02 -16.55
C THR A 6 7.25 0.25 -16.95
N ARG A 7 6.78 1.42 -16.49
CA ARG A 7 7.32 2.72 -16.90
C ARG A 7 7.11 3.79 -15.84
N GLN A 8 7.90 4.86 -15.91
CA GLN A 8 7.75 6.09 -15.15
C GLN A 8 8.04 7.31 -16.02
N LEU A 9 7.48 8.45 -15.63
CA LEU A 9 7.82 9.76 -16.21
C LEU A 9 9.06 10.33 -15.54
N VAL A 10 9.97 10.89 -16.34
CA VAL A 10 11.07 11.71 -15.83
C VAL A 10 11.23 13.00 -16.61
N TYR A 11 11.63 14.05 -15.91
CA TYR A 11 11.94 15.34 -16.49
C TYR A 11 13.46 15.54 -16.53
N ARG A 12 14.01 15.86 -17.71
CA ARG A 12 15.44 16.12 -17.91
C ARG A 12 15.60 17.27 -18.91
N ASN A 13 16.34 18.31 -18.52
CA ASN A 13 16.71 19.43 -19.40
C ASN A 13 15.54 20.01 -20.23
N GLY A 14 14.37 20.21 -19.61
CA GLY A 14 13.20 20.77 -20.31
C GLY A 14 12.22 19.74 -20.91
N ILE A 15 12.62 18.48 -21.01
CA ILE A 15 11.90 17.44 -21.76
C ILE A 15 11.41 16.35 -20.80
N LEU A 16 10.17 15.89 -21.01
CA LEU A 16 9.62 14.71 -20.35
C LEU A 16 9.92 13.46 -21.16
N TYR A 17 10.32 12.40 -20.48
CA TYR A 17 10.62 11.09 -21.06
C TYR A 17 9.82 10.01 -20.35
N PHE A 18 9.51 8.95 -21.09
CA PHE A 18 9.24 7.66 -20.48
C PHE A 18 10.56 6.90 -20.27
N LYS A 19 10.65 6.17 -19.17
CA LYS A 19 11.75 5.24 -18.90
C LYS A 19 11.30 4.10 -18.01
N LEU A 20 12.12 3.07 -17.84
CA LEU A 20 11.85 2.00 -16.88
C LEU A 20 11.83 2.57 -15.45
N PRO A 21 11.08 1.93 -14.53
CA PRO A 21 11.08 2.30 -13.12
C PRO A 21 12.50 2.26 -12.51
N LYS A 22 12.65 2.84 -11.31
CA LYS A 22 13.96 2.98 -10.64
C LYS A 22 14.68 1.62 -10.61
N GLY A 23 15.96 1.63 -10.96
CA GLY A 23 16.75 0.40 -11.09
C GLY A 23 16.62 -0.31 -12.45
N HIS A 24 15.95 0.31 -13.43
CA HIS A 24 15.73 -0.24 -14.78
C HIS A 24 14.98 -1.59 -14.75
N LYS A 25 14.00 -1.70 -13.84
CA LYS A 25 13.23 -2.93 -13.60
C LYS A 25 11.75 -2.63 -13.53
N THR A 26 10.94 -3.56 -14.03
CA THR A 26 9.49 -3.57 -13.84
C THR A 26 9.15 -4.16 -12.47
N ARG A 27 7.92 -3.96 -12.02
CA ARG A 27 7.41 -4.57 -10.78
C ARG A 27 5.90 -4.71 -10.82
N SER A 28 5.44 -5.79 -10.21
CA SER A 28 4.03 -6.09 -9.97
C SER A 28 3.61 -5.50 -8.63
N VAL A 29 2.48 -4.80 -8.57
CA VAL A 29 1.92 -4.24 -7.33
C VAL A 29 0.48 -4.72 -7.19
N PRO A 30 0.09 -5.32 -6.05
CA PRO A 30 -1.30 -5.70 -5.84
C PRO A 30 -2.18 -4.44 -5.79
N ILE A 31 -3.32 -4.49 -6.48
CA ILE A 31 -4.31 -3.42 -6.47
C ILE A 31 -5.66 -3.99 -6.01
N GLY A 32 -6.27 -3.30 -5.06
CA GLY A 32 -7.57 -3.65 -4.51
C GLY A 32 -8.72 -3.14 -5.39
N ASP A 33 -9.85 -3.83 -5.33
CA ASP A 33 -10.99 -3.58 -6.21
C ASP A 33 -11.58 -2.18 -6.02
N GLY A 34 -11.57 -1.64 -4.79
CA GLY A 34 -12.02 -0.27 -4.53
C GLY A 34 -11.20 0.80 -5.26
N VAL A 35 -9.88 0.59 -5.42
CA VAL A 35 -9.02 1.52 -6.17
C VAL A 35 -9.32 1.43 -7.67
N LEU A 36 -9.57 0.22 -8.18
CA LEU A 36 -9.96 0.02 -9.58
C LEU A 36 -11.28 0.72 -9.88
N GLN A 37 -12.27 0.57 -8.99
CA GLN A 37 -13.55 1.27 -9.10
C GLN A 37 -13.37 2.80 -9.13
N SER A 38 -12.55 3.36 -8.24
CA SER A 38 -12.27 4.81 -8.26
C SER A 38 -11.58 5.26 -9.55
N ILE A 39 -10.70 4.43 -10.12
CA ILE A 39 -10.08 4.71 -11.42
C ILE A 39 -11.11 4.68 -12.53
N ASP A 40 -12.02 3.70 -12.55
CA ASP A 40 -13.06 3.58 -13.57
C ASP A 40 -14.05 4.76 -13.50
N GLU A 41 -14.47 5.16 -12.30
CA GLU A 41 -15.31 6.34 -12.08
C GLU A 41 -14.63 7.62 -12.56
N TYR A 42 -13.34 7.78 -12.24
CA TYR A 42 -12.54 8.90 -12.73
C TYR A 42 -12.47 8.91 -14.26
N LEU A 43 -12.21 7.76 -14.90
CA LEU A 43 -12.11 7.64 -16.35
C LEU A 43 -13.43 7.89 -17.07
N GLY A 44 -14.57 7.67 -16.40
CA GLY A 44 -15.88 8.03 -16.91
C GLY A 44 -16.07 9.55 -17.08
N GLN A 45 -15.39 10.35 -16.27
CA GLN A 45 -15.43 11.82 -16.32
C GLN A 45 -14.24 12.41 -17.09
N TYR A 46 -13.08 11.77 -17.00
CA TYR A 46 -11.82 12.24 -17.55
C TYR A 46 -11.16 11.12 -18.38
N PRO A 47 -11.48 11.03 -19.68
CA PRO A 47 -10.95 9.98 -20.55
C PRO A 47 -9.42 10.00 -20.61
N ALA A 48 -8.79 8.82 -20.52
CA ALA A 48 -7.35 8.71 -20.59
C ALA A 48 -6.79 9.19 -21.93
N VAL A 49 -5.72 9.99 -21.88
CA VAL A 49 -5.10 10.61 -23.06
C VAL A 49 -3.88 9.81 -23.52
N LYS A 50 -3.81 9.50 -24.82
CA LYS A 50 -2.60 8.91 -25.42
C LYS A 50 -1.54 9.98 -25.61
N ILE A 51 -0.36 9.79 -25.03
CA ILE A 51 0.79 10.66 -25.20
C ILE A 51 1.99 9.84 -25.66
N THR A 52 2.69 10.36 -26.66
CA THR A 52 4.00 9.85 -27.10
C THR A 52 5.09 10.75 -26.53
N LEU A 53 6.03 10.16 -25.79
CA LEU A 53 7.22 10.87 -25.29
C LEU A 53 8.49 10.13 -25.74
N PRO A 54 9.64 10.83 -25.78
CA PRO A 54 10.92 10.18 -25.95
C PRO A 54 11.17 9.10 -24.90
N TRP A 55 11.80 8.00 -25.31
CA TRP A 55 12.17 6.89 -24.45
C TRP A 55 13.62 7.06 -24.00
N ALA A 56 13.89 6.87 -22.70
CA ALA A 56 15.18 7.19 -22.10
C ALA A 56 15.98 5.98 -21.62
N GLU A 57 15.70 4.79 -22.14
CA GLU A 57 16.55 3.61 -21.99
C GLU A 57 17.53 3.44 -23.15
N ARG A 58 18.46 2.48 -23.01
CA ARG A 58 19.52 2.18 -23.98
C ARG A 58 19.19 0.93 -24.79
N ASP A 59 18.00 0.87 -25.37
CA ASP A 59 17.43 -0.31 -26.05
C ASP A 59 17.00 -0.02 -27.50
N ASN A 60 17.62 0.99 -28.14
CA ASN A 60 17.32 1.46 -29.50
C ASN A 60 15.90 2.01 -29.72
N GLN A 61 15.01 1.93 -28.74
CA GLN A 61 13.70 2.55 -28.80
C GLN A 61 13.83 4.08 -28.63
N LYS A 62 13.22 4.83 -29.55
CA LYS A 62 13.29 6.31 -29.56
C LYS A 62 12.17 6.96 -28.77
N THR A 63 10.97 6.40 -28.84
CA THR A 63 9.75 6.95 -28.23
C THR A 63 8.89 5.83 -27.69
N GLU A 64 8.04 6.15 -26.72
CA GLU A 64 7.04 5.27 -26.15
C GLU A 64 5.70 6.01 -26.12
N THR A 65 4.60 5.30 -26.38
CA THR A 65 3.24 5.84 -26.30
C THR A 65 2.48 5.17 -25.17
N ALA A 66 1.93 5.96 -24.24
CA ALA A 66 1.12 5.45 -23.15
C ALA A 66 -0.18 6.24 -23.00
N ARG A 67 -1.20 5.59 -22.45
CA ARG A 67 -2.43 6.26 -21.98
C ARG A 67 -2.17 6.79 -20.57
N LEU A 68 -2.22 8.10 -20.40
CA LEU A 68 -2.16 8.73 -19.09
C LEU A 68 -3.57 8.83 -18.53
N LEU A 69 -3.75 8.32 -17.32
CA LEU A 69 -5.01 8.45 -16.58
C LEU A 69 -5.17 9.89 -16.11
N LEU A 70 -4.13 10.46 -15.50
CA LEU A 70 -4.12 11.84 -15.03
C LEU A 70 -3.32 12.72 -15.98
N THR A 71 -3.97 13.75 -16.54
CA THR A 71 -3.33 14.75 -17.40
C THR A 71 -3.53 16.16 -16.87
N THR A 72 -2.70 17.08 -17.35
CA THR A 72 -2.94 18.52 -17.18
C THR A 72 -4.16 18.95 -17.99
N GLU A 73 -4.64 20.18 -17.76
CA GLU A 73 -5.72 20.79 -18.56
C GLU A 73 -5.40 20.87 -20.05
N ARG A 74 -4.11 20.84 -20.41
CA ARG A 74 -3.63 20.83 -21.80
C ARG A 74 -3.45 19.41 -22.35
N ASN A 75 -4.07 18.41 -21.72
CA ASN A 75 -3.96 17.00 -22.07
C ASN A 75 -2.50 16.48 -22.10
N GLY A 76 -1.65 17.07 -21.25
CA GLY A 76 -0.22 16.76 -21.16
C GLY A 76 0.12 15.92 -19.94
N ALA A 77 1.35 15.38 -19.92
CA ALA A 77 1.90 14.71 -18.76
C ALA A 77 2.27 15.71 -17.64
N TRP A 78 1.98 15.35 -16.39
CA TRP A 78 2.37 16.15 -15.23
C TRP A 78 3.90 16.14 -15.01
N ARG A 79 4.46 17.31 -14.70
CA ARG A 79 5.77 17.41 -14.04
C ARG A 79 5.57 17.25 -12.54
N ALA A 80 6.52 16.61 -11.85
CA ALA A 80 6.40 16.34 -10.42
C ALA A 80 6.22 17.62 -9.57
N SER A 81 6.94 18.70 -9.90
CA SER A 81 6.78 19.99 -9.22
C SER A 81 5.40 20.57 -9.45
N MET A 82 4.96 20.64 -10.71
CA MET A 82 3.66 21.19 -11.10
C MET A 82 2.50 20.40 -10.46
N PHE A 83 2.59 19.07 -10.43
CA PHE A 83 1.61 18.25 -9.71
C PHE A 83 1.61 18.53 -8.21
N GLY A 84 2.80 18.73 -7.62
CA GLY A 84 2.94 19.10 -6.22
C GLY A 84 2.27 20.44 -5.91
N ASP A 85 2.42 21.41 -6.79
CA ASP A 85 1.95 22.78 -6.63
C ASP A 85 0.45 22.92 -6.89
N ASP A 86 -0.03 22.32 -7.97
CA ASP A 86 -1.38 22.56 -8.50
C ASP A 86 -2.41 21.53 -8.03
N VAL A 87 -1.96 20.33 -7.64
CA VAL A 87 -2.87 19.23 -7.26
C VAL A 87 -2.64 18.81 -5.81
N TRP A 88 -1.40 18.45 -5.47
CA TRP A 88 -1.10 17.80 -4.19
C TRP A 88 -1.30 18.73 -2.99
N ARG A 89 -0.67 19.91 -2.98
CA ARG A 89 -0.83 20.86 -1.86
C ARG A 89 -2.26 21.39 -1.72
N PRO A 90 -2.96 21.78 -2.81
CA PRO A 90 -4.37 22.16 -2.72
C PRO A 90 -5.28 21.07 -2.16
N ALA A 91 -4.98 19.79 -2.41
CA ALA A 91 -5.77 18.67 -1.86
C ALA A 91 -5.74 18.63 -0.32
N PHE A 92 -4.65 19.07 0.33
CA PHE A 92 -4.61 19.20 1.79
C PHE A 92 -5.60 20.25 2.29
N ALA A 93 -5.60 21.43 1.66
CA ALA A 93 -6.54 22.49 2.01
C ALA A 93 -7.99 22.06 1.79
N ALA A 94 -8.28 21.39 0.67
CA ALA A 94 -9.60 20.83 0.39
C ALA A 94 -10.04 19.78 1.42
N ALA A 95 -9.11 19.04 2.01
CA ALA A 95 -9.35 18.08 3.08
C ALA A 95 -9.37 18.72 4.49
N GLY A 96 -9.19 20.04 4.61
CA GLY A 96 -9.09 20.73 5.91
C GLY A 96 -7.80 20.43 6.68
N LEU A 97 -6.73 20.04 5.98
CA LEU A 97 -5.43 19.67 6.55
C LEU A 97 -4.38 20.76 6.26
N ASN A 98 -3.43 20.92 7.18
CA ASN A 98 -2.27 21.77 6.97
C ASN A 98 -1.14 20.97 6.34
N TYR A 99 -0.63 21.43 5.20
CA TYR A 99 0.52 20.82 4.55
C TYR A 99 1.83 21.19 5.25
N VAL A 100 2.62 20.20 5.66
CA VAL A 100 3.96 20.38 6.22
C VAL A 100 5.02 19.97 5.19
N ASP A 101 5.83 20.95 4.78
CA ASP A 101 6.89 20.71 3.81
C ASP A 101 7.88 19.63 4.27
N ARG A 102 8.40 18.87 3.30
CA ARG A 102 9.27 17.68 3.47
C ARG A 102 8.67 16.50 4.22
N LYS A 103 7.50 16.62 4.87
CA LYS A 103 6.79 15.51 5.52
C LYS A 103 5.64 15.00 4.67
N ASP A 104 4.83 15.93 4.16
CA ASP A 104 3.53 15.62 3.58
C ASP A 104 3.54 15.55 2.05
N GLY A 105 4.72 15.48 1.44
CA GLY A 105 4.85 15.28 -0.01
C GLY A 105 4.23 13.96 -0.48
N THR A 106 4.16 13.75 -1.80
CA THR A 106 3.57 12.52 -2.39
C THR A 106 4.20 11.22 -1.88
N GLN A 107 5.45 11.28 -1.43
CA GLN A 107 6.16 10.18 -0.77
C GLN A 107 5.45 9.70 0.53
N ALA A 108 4.68 10.56 1.21
CA ALA A 108 3.88 10.19 2.38
C ALA A 108 2.86 9.09 2.04
N MET A 109 2.26 9.09 0.85
CA MET A 109 1.34 8.02 0.43
C MET A 109 2.05 6.68 0.26
N ARG A 110 3.31 6.71 -0.18
CA ARG A 110 4.14 5.51 -0.23
C ARG A 110 4.44 4.98 1.17
N HIS A 111 4.66 5.85 2.14
CA HIS A 111 4.80 5.46 3.55
C HIS A 111 3.49 4.90 4.12
N LEU A 112 2.34 5.50 3.79
CA LEU A 112 1.01 4.98 4.18
C LEU A 112 0.77 3.58 3.62
N PHE A 113 1.05 3.34 2.34
CA PHE A 113 0.92 2.02 1.73
C PHE A 113 1.80 0.98 2.45
N ALA A 114 3.06 1.33 2.71
CA ALA A 114 4.00 0.45 3.40
C ALA A 114 3.57 0.15 4.84
N SER A 115 3.22 1.17 5.62
CA SER A 115 2.81 1.01 7.01
C SER A 115 1.52 0.19 7.14
N HIS A 116 0.54 0.47 6.29
CA HIS A 116 -0.74 -0.24 6.29
C HIS A 116 -0.59 -1.70 5.90
N THR A 117 0.13 -2.01 4.81
CA THR A 117 0.31 -3.41 4.37
C THR A 117 1.07 -4.24 5.40
N LEU A 118 2.11 -3.68 6.03
CA LEU A 118 2.84 -4.37 7.11
C LEU A 118 1.99 -4.60 8.35
N SER A 119 1.12 -3.64 8.73
CA SER A 119 0.21 -3.83 9.87
C SER A 119 -0.80 -4.96 9.63
N GLN A 120 -1.14 -5.22 8.36
CA GLN A 120 -1.95 -6.37 7.93
C GLN A 120 -1.15 -7.67 7.77
N GLY A 121 0.15 -7.67 8.09
CA GLY A 121 0.98 -8.87 8.11
C GLY A 121 1.59 -9.27 6.77
N VAL A 122 1.56 -8.41 5.75
CA VAL A 122 2.33 -8.61 4.50
C VAL A 122 3.80 -8.73 4.85
N SER A 123 4.52 -9.66 4.21
CA SER A 123 5.93 -9.87 4.52
C SER A 123 6.80 -8.70 4.06
N ILE A 124 7.91 -8.46 4.74
CA ILE A 124 8.88 -7.42 4.37
C ILE A 124 9.47 -7.66 2.98
N LYS A 125 9.63 -8.93 2.59
CA LYS A 125 10.09 -9.32 1.26
C LYS A 125 9.11 -8.87 0.19
N GLU A 126 7.84 -9.25 0.30
CA GLU A 126 6.80 -8.83 -0.65
C GLU A 126 6.68 -7.31 -0.71
N LEU A 127 6.71 -6.62 0.44
CA LEU A 127 6.70 -5.17 0.45
C LEU A 127 7.92 -4.59 -0.28
N ALA A 128 9.12 -5.14 -0.08
CA ALA A 128 10.32 -4.67 -0.77
C ALA A 128 10.18 -4.78 -2.30
N ASP A 129 9.59 -5.88 -2.77
CA ASP A 129 9.29 -6.11 -4.19
C ASP A 129 8.27 -5.09 -4.73
N TYR A 130 7.14 -4.90 -4.04
CA TYR A 130 6.11 -3.91 -4.43
C TYR A 130 6.65 -2.49 -4.48
N LEU A 131 7.55 -2.15 -3.54
CA LEU A 131 8.21 -0.86 -3.48
C LEU A 131 9.32 -0.74 -4.53
N GLY A 132 9.85 -1.84 -5.07
CA GLY A 132 11.00 -1.85 -5.97
C GLY A 132 12.30 -1.49 -5.25
N HIS A 133 12.45 -1.91 -4.00
CA HIS A 133 13.70 -1.79 -3.26
C HIS A 133 14.63 -2.94 -3.63
N SER A 134 15.85 -2.64 -4.05
CA SER A 134 16.86 -3.67 -4.39
C SER A 134 17.40 -4.42 -3.18
N SER A 135 17.09 -3.95 -1.96
CA SER A 135 17.53 -4.55 -0.70
C SER A 135 16.38 -4.57 0.28
N GLU A 136 16.00 -5.77 0.71
CA GLU A 136 15.05 -5.97 1.80
C GLU A 136 15.54 -5.31 3.09
N ALA A 137 16.85 -5.27 3.33
CA ALA A 137 17.44 -4.61 4.51
C ALA A 137 17.12 -3.11 4.54
N PHE A 138 17.00 -2.46 3.39
CA PHE A 138 16.55 -1.07 3.33
C PHE A 138 15.09 -0.94 3.79
N THR A 139 14.19 -1.78 3.24
CA THR A 139 12.77 -1.82 3.64
C THR A 139 12.62 -2.13 5.13
N LEU A 140 13.32 -3.16 5.62
CA LEU A 140 13.35 -3.56 7.02
C LEU A 140 13.80 -2.38 7.89
N ARG A 141 14.95 -1.77 7.62
CA ARG A 141 15.45 -0.65 8.43
C ARG A 141 14.45 0.51 8.48
N THR A 142 13.75 0.79 7.39
CA THR A 142 12.78 1.88 7.32
C THR A 142 11.48 1.56 8.08
N TYR A 143 10.98 0.33 8.02
CA TYR A 143 9.62 0.02 8.50
C TYR A 143 9.51 -1.01 9.62
N VAL A 144 10.62 -1.59 10.09
CA VAL A 144 10.63 -2.63 11.14
C VAL A 144 9.87 -2.21 12.40
N HIS A 145 9.92 -0.92 12.74
CA HIS A 145 9.26 -0.36 13.92
C HIS A 145 7.71 -0.39 13.85
N LEU A 146 7.15 -0.63 12.66
CA LEU A 146 5.70 -0.74 12.44
C LEU A 146 5.21 -2.20 12.48
N MET A 147 6.13 -3.17 12.53
CA MET A 147 5.77 -4.58 12.56
C MET A 147 5.21 -4.95 13.92
N PRO A 148 4.00 -5.52 14.01
CA PRO A 148 3.51 -6.05 15.27
C PRO A 148 4.42 -7.20 15.73
N THR A 149 4.67 -7.27 17.04
CA THR A 149 5.45 -8.37 17.61
C THR A 149 4.80 -9.71 17.23
N SER A 150 5.62 -10.67 16.81
CA SER A 150 5.14 -11.95 16.31
C SER A 150 5.11 -13.04 17.36
N HIS A 151 5.43 -12.75 18.62
CA HIS A 151 5.59 -13.76 19.68
C HIS A 151 4.39 -14.71 19.81
N THR A 152 3.16 -14.17 19.88
CA THR A 152 1.95 -15.01 19.99
C THR A 152 1.73 -15.87 18.74
N ARG A 153 1.90 -15.30 17.54
CA ARG A 153 1.79 -16.03 16.28
C ARG A 153 2.86 -17.11 16.15
N ALA A 154 4.09 -16.82 16.56
CA ALA A 154 5.20 -17.77 16.56
C ALA A 154 4.93 -18.92 17.53
N ARG A 155 4.46 -18.62 18.75
CA ARG A 155 4.06 -19.65 19.72
C ARG A 155 2.93 -20.52 19.19
N GLN A 156 1.89 -19.93 18.61
CA GLN A 156 0.78 -20.67 18.01
C GLN A 156 1.24 -21.57 16.85
N ALA A 157 2.11 -21.07 15.97
CA ALA A 157 2.69 -21.85 14.88
C ALA A 157 3.48 -23.07 15.40
N ILE A 158 4.27 -22.89 16.46
CA ILE A 158 5.00 -23.99 17.11
C ILE A 158 4.03 -24.98 17.77
N ASN A 159 3.00 -24.51 18.48
CA ASN A 159 1.98 -25.36 19.09
C ASN A 159 1.20 -26.20 18.06
N ASN A 160 0.99 -25.67 16.85
CA ASN A 160 0.33 -26.40 15.76
C ASN A 160 1.22 -27.50 15.18
N LEU A 161 2.55 -27.34 15.24
CA LEU A 161 3.51 -28.37 14.82
C LEU A 161 3.75 -29.41 15.93
N PHE A 162 3.80 -28.94 17.18
CA PHE A 162 4.02 -29.73 18.37
C PHE A 162 2.88 -29.50 19.36
N HIS A 163 1.85 -30.34 19.27
CA HIS A 163 0.76 -30.32 20.23
C HIS A 163 1.32 -30.60 21.63
N PRO A 164 0.99 -29.77 22.64
CA PRO A 164 1.29 -30.11 24.03
C PRO A 164 0.71 -31.49 24.31
N ARG A 165 1.55 -32.42 24.78
CA ARG A 165 1.05 -33.66 25.34
C ARG A 165 0.30 -33.28 26.61
N LEU A 166 -1.02 -33.19 26.54
CA LEU A 166 -1.83 -33.13 27.73
C LEU A 166 -1.64 -34.46 28.46
N ASP A 167 -1.22 -34.41 29.72
CA ASP A 167 -1.37 -35.58 30.58
C ASP A 167 -2.87 -35.92 30.62
N PRO A 168 -3.27 -37.19 30.41
CA PRO A 168 -4.67 -37.59 30.37
C PRO A 168 -5.48 -37.16 31.60
N ALA A 169 -4.81 -36.91 32.73
CA ALA A 169 -5.39 -36.48 33.99
C ALA A 169 -5.88 -35.01 34.01
N VAL A 170 -5.37 -34.15 33.12
CA VAL A 170 -5.75 -32.71 33.10
C VAL A 170 -6.87 -32.42 32.08
N SER A 171 -7.12 -33.34 31.14
CA SER A 171 -8.13 -33.20 30.09
C SER A 171 -9.58 -33.26 30.59
N GLN A 172 -9.83 -33.84 31.78
CA GLN A 172 -11.20 -33.98 32.32
C GLN A 172 -11.73 -32.72 33.01
N ASP A 173 -10.86 -31.78 33.40
CA ASP A 173 -11.26 -30.58 34.15
C ASP A 173 -11.61 -29.37 33.28
N LEU A 174 -11.26 -29.40 31.97
CA LEU A 174 -11.53 -28.28 31.05
C LEU A 174 -12.91 -28.36 30.36
N ASP A 175 -13.56 -29.52 30.34
CA ASP A 175 -14.88 -29.71 29.72
C ASP A 175 -16.07 -29.42 30.65
N VAL A 176 -15.85 -29.19 31.96
CA VAL A 176 -16.94 -29.03 32.95
C VAL A 176 -17.41 -27.59 33.19
N ASN A 177 -16.73 -26.56 32.67
CA ASN A 177 -17.13 -25.14 32.90
C ASN A 177 -17.70 -24.41 31.66
N ALA A 178 -18.02 -25.14 30.58
CA ALA A 178 -18.62 -24.57 29.38
C ALA A 178 -20.14 -24.84 29.28
N ALA A 179 -20.91 -24.74 30.38
CA ALA A 179 -22.36 -24.65 30.30
C ALA A 179 -23.00 -24.13 31.60
N THR A 180 -23.27 -22.81 31.68
CA THR A 180 -24.44 -22.36 32.44
C THR A 180 -25.03 -21.11 31.78
N PRO A 181 -26.31 -21.12 31.35
CA PRO A 181 -26.96 -19.96 30.78
C PRO A 181 -27.47 -19.05 31.91
N VAL A 182 -27.03 -17.79 31.95
CA VAL A 182 -27.62 -16.79 32.84
C VAL A 182 -28.78 -16.12 32.12
N GLY A 183 -29.99 -16.62 32.40
CA GLY A 183 -31.28 -15.97 32.10
C GLY A 183 -31.94 -15.46 33.39
N PRO A 184 -32.93 -14.55 33.30
CA PRO A 184 -33.00 -13.36 34.15
C PRO A 184 -33.91 -13.53 35.37
N THR A 185 -33.60 -12.84 36.47
CA THR A 185 -34.55 -12.67 37.58
C THR A 185 -34.69 -11.21 37.99
N SER A 186 -35.91 -10.75 37.85
CA SER A 186 -36.46 -9.44 38.18
C SER A 186 -36.57 -9.19 39.70
N ALA A 187 -36.42 -7.92 40.06
CA ALA A 187 -37.11 -7.18 41.13
C ALA A 187 -36.98 -7.64 42.61
N GLN A 188 -36.47 -6.74 43.46
CA GLN A 188 -37.32 -6.03 44.45
C GLN A 188 -36.58 -4.86 45.14
N ARG A 189 -37.37 -3.80 45.38
CA ARG A 189 -37.10 -2.56 46.13
C ARG A 189 -36.90 -2.81 47.64
N VAL A 190 -36.46 -1.74 48.33
CA VAL A 190 -36.76 -1.24 49.71
C VAL A 190 -35.42 -0.92 50.40
N ALA A 191 -35.11 0.27 50.94
CA ALA A 191 -35.83 1.52 51.22
C ALA A 191 -34.90 2.71 50.96
#